data_AF-A0A139WEZ9-F1
#
_entry.id   AF-A0A139WEZ9-F1
#
_cell.length_a   1.000
_cell.length_b   1.000
_cell.length_c   1.000
_cell.angle_alpha   90.00
_cell.angle_beta   90.00
_cell.angle_gamma   90.00
#
_symmetry.space_group_name_H-M   'P 1'
#
loop_
_entity.id
_entity.type
_entity.pdbx_description
1 polymer ?
#
loop_
_entity_poly.entity_id
_entity_poly.type
_entity_poly.pdbx_seq_one_letter_code
_entity_poly.pdbx_strand_id
1 'polypeptide(L)'
;MEHDFLKKEEELRKQNKQLEMKTKEILQKVDDIVHNMRDFKLEDIKPIEPKELNLPRSVEEMGTKGMIHFYKSKIKALQEDLTKTQNELKSKNEELKKYQRDHHTVAEEKEKWFLQYNVEKNANVKQEKQIAAYNSKLQLKETENLALKKENEQLKSDLKNISSELNACENRLKRITQELEKNKTALKTLRQEEKETKEAFKNNIKELTATVKQIQKHKNELLQGYKKQVQLIDNLKKQKAHVESCKVLELADTDFFKLLEWKLD
;
A
#
# COMPACT_ATOMS: atom_id res chain seq x y z
N MET A 1 4.66 16.92 -34.08
CA MET A 1 4.45 18.39 -34.02
C MET A 1 5.74 19.14 -33.70
N GLU A 2 6.53 18.73 -32.71
CA GLU A 2 7.82 19.36 -32.33
C GLU A 2 8.86 19.44 -33.46
N HIS A 3 8.99 18.37 -34.26
CA HIS A 3 9.96 18.31 -35.37
C HIS A 3 9.68 19.36 -36.47
N ASP A 4 8.42 19.77 -36.64
CA ASP A 4 8.01 20.70 -37.69
C ASP A 4 8.34 22.16 -37.32
N PHE A 5 8.25 22.48 -36.03
CA PHE A 5 8.67 23.78 -35.49
C PHE A 5 10.19 23.96 -35.55
N LEU A 6 10.97 22.91 -35.30
CA LEU A 6 12.43 22.97 -35.37
C LEU A 6 12.93 23.27 -36.79
N LYS A 7 12.35 22.62 -37.80
CA LYS A 7 12.65 22.90 -39.22
C LYS A 7 12.30 24.33 -39.60
N LYS A 8 11.15 24.82 -39.14
CA LYS A 8 10.70 26.19 -39.39
C LYS A 8 11.61 27.23 -38.72
N GLU A 9 12.13 26.94 -37.53
CA GLU A 9 13.12 27.77 -36.85
C GLU A 9 14.44 27.84 -37.63
N GLU A 10 14.95 26.71 -38.11
CA GLU A 10 16.17 26.66 -38.92
C GLU A 10 16.03 27.44 -40.23
N GLU A 11 14.87 27.34 -40.89
CA GLU A 11 14.59 28.06 -42.12
C GLU A 11 14.52 29.57 -41.90
N LEU A 12 13.87 30.02 -40.82
CA LEU A 12 13.84 31.43 -40.43
C LEU A 12 15.24 31.96 -40.06
N ARG A 13 16.08 31.16 -39.39
CA ARG A 13 17.48 31.53 -39.12
C ARG A 13 18.27 31.72 -40.41
N LYS A 14 18.09 30.84 -41.40
CA LYS A 14 18.76 30.94 -42.70
C LYS A 14 18.32 32.19 -43.46
N GLN A 15 17.02 32.49 -43.45
CA GLN A 15 16.48 33.70 -44.07
C GLN A 15 16.99 34.97 -43.39
N ASN A 16 17.05 35.01 -42.05
CA ASN A 16 17.61 36.14 -41.31
C ASN A 16 19.08 36.39 -41.66
N LYS A 17 19.89 35.33 -41.77
CA LYS A 17 21.31 35.46 -42.17
C LYS A 17 21.46 36.02 -43.59
N GLN A 18 20.59 35.64 -44.51
CA GLN A 18 20.58 36.19 -45.87
C GLN A 18 20.16 37.67 -45.89
N LEU A 19 19.18 38.05 -45.06
CA LEU A 19 18.77 39.43 -44.91
C LEU A 19 19.90 40.30 -44.34
N GLU A 20 20.61 39.83 -43.31
CA GLU A 20 21.77 40.54 -42.75
C GLU A 20 22.87 40.80 -43.78
N MET A 21 23.20 39.80 -44.63
CA MET A 21 24.18 39.99 -45.70
C MET A 21 23.73 41.04 -46.72
N LYS A 22 22.46 41.00 -47.15
CA LYS A 22 21.93 42.01 -48.08
C LYS A 22 21.90 43.41 -47.48
N THR A 23 21.54 43.54 -46.20
CA THR A 23 21.58 44.83 -45.50
C THR A 23 22.99 45.39 -45.45
N LYS A 24 24.00 44.54 -45.19
CA LYS A 24 25.40 44.94 -45.22
C LYS A 24 25.86 45.41 -46.61
N GLU A 25 25.49 44.69 -47.66
CA GLU A 25 25.80 45.10 -49.05
C GLU A 25 25.14 46.42 -49.43
N ILE A 26 23.90 46.66 -49.01
CA ILE A 26 23.20 47.91 -49.28
C ILE A 26 23.85 49.07 -48.50
N LEU A 27 24.20 48.87 -47.23
CA LEU A 27 24.93 49.87 -46.44
C LEU A 27 26.27 50.24 -47.09
N GLN A 28 27.03 49.25 -47.55
CA GLN A 28 28.28 49.47 -48.27
C GLN A 28 28.08 50.34 -49.51
N LYS A 29 27.05 50.04 -50.33
CA LYS A 29 26.72 50.85 -51.52
C LYS A 29 26.29 52.27 -51.17
N VAL A 30 25.57 52.45 -50.07
CA VAL A 30 25.19 53.78 -49.58
C VAL A 30 26.43 54.55 -49.13
N ASP A 31 27.35 53.92 -48.41
CA ASP A 31 28.61 54.53 -48.00
C ASP A 31 29.45 54.93 -49.22
N ASP A 32 29.54 54.07 -50.24
CA ASP A 32 30.25 54.37 -51.49
C ASP A 32 29.62 55.57 -52.22
N ILE A 33 28.29 55.66 -52.28
CA ILE A 33 27.58 56.79 -52.90
C ILE A 33 27.79 58.07 -52.08
N VAL A 34 27.71 57.99 -50.75
CA VAL A 34 27.95 59.14 -49.87
C VAL A 34 29.40 59.62 -50.00
N HIS A 35 30.37 58.72 -50.10
CA HIS A 35 31.77 59.05 -50.36
C HIS A 35 31.94 59.76 -51.70
N ASN A 36 31.37 59.20 -52.77
CA ASN A 36 31.40 59.79 -54.11
C ASN A 36 30.70 61.16 -54.18
N MET A 37 29.61 61.37 -53.42
CA MET A 37 28.95 62.68 -53.34
C MET A 37 29.74 63.70 -52.50
N ARG A 38 30.55 63.24 -51.54
CA ARG A 38 31.40 64.11 -50.71
C ARG A 38 32.59 64.67 -51.50
N ASP A 39 33.07 63.91 -52.48
CA ASP A 39 34.16 64.29 -53.37
C ASP A 39 33.69 65.05 -54.62
N PHE A 40 32.38 65.24 -54.81
CA PHE A 40 31.83 66.03 -55.92
C PHE A 40 32.05 67.53 -55.67
N LYS A 41 32.99 68.15 -56.40
CA LYS A 41 33.20 69.60 -56.38
C LYS A 41 32.34 70.26 -57.44
N LEU A 42 31.79 71.44 -57.14
CA LEU A 42 30.98 72.22 -58.10
C LEU A 42 31.76 72.59 -59.38
N GLU A 43 33.09 72.53 -59.33
CA GLU A 43 34.02 72.79 -60.43
C GLU A 43 34.10 71.64 -61.45
N ASP A 44 33.61 70.43 -61.12
CA ASP A 44 33.58 69.29 -62.05
C ASP A 44 32.39 69.36 -63.03
N ILE A 45 31.49 70.34 -62.84
CA ILE A 45 30.45 70.67 -63.80
C ILE A 45 31.08 71.51 -64.91
N LYS A 46 31.43 70.87 -66.03
CA LYS A 46 31.88 71.59 -67.24
C LYS A 46 30.86 72.66 -67.64
N PRO A 47 31.28 73.89 -67.99
CA PRO A 47 30.40 74.86 -68.63
C PRO A 47 29.84 74.25 -69.91
N ILE A 48 28.51 74.20 -70.03
CA ILE A 48 27.84 73.73 -71.24
C ILE A 48 28.27 74.65 -72.39
N GLU A 49 29.05 74.14 -73.34
CA GLU A 49 29.36 74.89 -74.56
C GLU A 49 28.06 75.15 -75.33
N PRO A 50 27.85 76.32 -75.97
CA PRO A 50 26.60 76.64 -76.66
C PRO A 50 26.17 75.63 -77.74
N LYS A 51 27.12 74.82 -78.24
CA LYS A 51 26.90 73.74 -79.22
C LYS A 51 26.39 72.42 -78.62
N GLU A 52 26.41 72.26 -77.30
CA GLU A 52 25.92 71.06 -76.60
C GLU A 52 24.45 71.19 -76.16
N LEU A 53 23.85 72.38 -76.29
CA LEU A 53 22.39 72.43 -76.39
C LEU A 53 22.03 71.70 -77.68
N ASN A 54 21.34 70.56 -77.57
CA ASN A 54 20.69 69.85 -78.69
C ASN A 54 19.68 70.78 -79.39
N LEU A 55 20.21 71.72 -80.17
CA LEU A 55 19.52 72.73 -80.94
C LEU A 55 19.37 72.17 -82.35
N PRO A 56 18.15 72.07 -82.89
CA PRO A 56 17.95 71.77 -84.29
C PRO A 56 18.69 72.82 -85.15
N ARG A 57 19.44 72.40 -86.17
CA ARG A 57 20.16 73.31 -87.09
C ARG A 57 19.26 74.37 -87.75
N SER A 58 17.95 74.15 -87.78
CA SER A 58 16.95 75.10 -88.30
C SER A 58 16.75 76.35 -87.43
N VAL A 59 17.30 76.42 -86.21
CA VAL A 59 17.20 77.58 -85.33
C VAL A 59 18.19 78.68 -85.71
N GLU A 60 19.34 78.33 -86.30
CA GLU A 60 20.35 79.32 -86.78
C GLU A 60 19.89 80.04 -88.06
N GLU A 61 18.97 79.44 -88.83
CA GLU A 61 18.36 80.00 -90.06
C GLU A 61 17.13 80.88 -89.77
N MET A 62 16.63 80.85 -88.53
CA MET A 62 15.54 81.72 -88.09
C MET A 62 16.13 83.09 -87.74
N GLY A 63 15.66 84.18 -88.37
CA GLY A 63 16.08 85.54 -88.02
C GLY A 63 15.95 85.80 -86.51
N THR A 64 16.71 86.75 -85.95
CA THR A 64 16.92 86.96 -84.49
C THR A 64 15.66 86.84 -83.61
N LYS A 65 14.49 87.28 -84.09
CA LYS A 65 13.20 87.14 -83.38
C LYS A 65 12.73 85.68 -83.23
N GLY A 66 12.94 84.83 -84.23
CA GLY A 66 12.61 83.40 -84.19
C GLY A 66 13.52 82.61 -83.24
N MET A 67 14.82 82.92 -83.22
CA MET A 67 15.76 82.40 -82.22
C MET A 67 15.34 82.78 -80.79
N ILE A 68 15.00 84.05 -80.54
CA ILE A 68 14.54 84.51 -79.23
C ILE A 68 13.27 83.76 -78.79
N HIS A 69 12.31 83.55 -79.71
CA HIS A 69 11.09 82.79 -79.40
C HIS A 69 11.39 81.32 -79.08
N PHE A 70 12.25 80.66 -79.87
CA PHE A 70 12.70 79.29 -79.63
C PHE A 70 13.38 79.15 -78.27
N TYR A 71 14.36 80.02 -77.97
CA TYR A 71 15.07 79.99 -76.68
C TYR A 71 14.13 80.26 -75.51
N LYS A 72 13.18 81.18 -75.65
CA LYS A 72 12.16 81.42 -74.61
C LYS A 72 11.27 80.20 -74.37
N SER A 73 10.87 79.50 -75.43
CA SER A 73 10.10 78.25 -75.34
C SER A 73 10.92 77.11 -74.75
N LYS A 74 12.21 76.99 -75.09
CA LYS A 74 13.13 75.98 -74.52
C LYS A 74 13.40 76.25 -73.04
N ILE A 75 13.61 77.51 -72.65
CA ILE A 75 13.73 77.93 -71.25
C ILE A 75 12.45 77.57 -70.49
N LYS A 76 11.28 77.87 -71.06
CA LYS A 76 10.00 77.52 -70.44
C LYS A 76 9.83 76.01 -70.26
N ALA A 77 10.14 75.21 -71.28
CA ALA A 77 10.09 73.75 -71.19
C ALA A 77 11.07 73.20 -70.12
N LEU A 78 12.30 73.71 -70.08
CA LEU A 78 13.27 73.33 -69.05
C LEU A 78 12.85 73.77 -67.64
N GLN A 79 12.17 74.92 -67.51
CA GLN A 79 11.59 75.37 -66.23
C GLN A 79 10.43 74.47 -65.78
N GLU A 80 9.57 74.04 -66.72
CA GLU A 80 8.50 73.07 -66.47
C GLU A 80 9.06 71.70 -66.04
N ASP A 81 10.08 71.20 -66.75
CA ASP A 81 10.79 69.96 -66.39
C ASP A 81 11.47 70.05 -65.02
N LEU A 82 12.18 71.16 -64.75
CA LEU A 82 12.80 71.40 -63.44
C LEU A 82 11.76 71.42 -62.32
N THR A 83 10.63 72.10 -62.53
CA THR A 83 9.53 72.13 -61.55
C THR A 83 8.94 70.75 -61.33
N LYS A 84 8.76 69.96 -62.40
CA LYS A 84 8.28 68.58 -62.33
C LYS A 84 9.23 67.69 -61.54
N THR A 85 10.53 67.71 -61.86
CA THR A 85 11.55 66.93 -61.14
C THR A 85 11.68 67.38 -59.68
N GLN A 86 11.56 68.68 -59.38
CA GLN A 86 11.53 69.17 -57.99
C GLN A 86 10.33 68.63 -57.21
N ASN A 87 9.14 68.59 -57.82
CA ASN A 87 7.95 68.03 -57.21
C ASN A 87 8.07 66.51 -57.00
N GLU A 88 8.62 65.79 -57.97
CA GLU A 88 8.92 64.35 -57.86
C GLU A 88 9.93 64.08 -56.74
N LEU A 89 11.02 64.86 -56.67
CA LEU A 89 12.02 64.77 -55.61
C LEU A 89 11.42 65.04 -54.23
N LYS A 90 10.54 66.04 -54.12
CA LYS A 90 9.83 66.34 -52.86
C LYS A 90 8.92 65.18 -52.44
N SER A 91 8.13 64.64 -53.39
CA SER A 91 7.28 63.48 -53.15
C SER A 91 8.09 62.26 -52.71
N LYS A 92 9.20 61.95 -53.40
CA LYS A 92 10.10 60.85 -53.04
C LYS A 92 10.76 61.05 -51.68
N ASN A 93 11.11 62.28 -51.31
CA ASN A 93 11.63 62.59 -49.97
C ASN A 93 10.58 62.39 -48.87
N GLU A 94 9.31 62.71 -49.13
CA GLU A 94 8.20 62.45 -48.19
C GLU A 94 7.95 60.95 -48.03
N GLU A 95 7.96 60.19 -49.13
CA GLU A 95 7.90 58.72 -49.12
C GLU A 95 9.08 58.11 -48.34
N LEU A 96 10.31 58.57 -48.57
CA LEU A 96 11.49 58.10 -47.86
C LEU A 96 11.38 58.33 -46.35
N LYS A 97 10.93 59.52 -45.92
CA LYS A 97 10.68 59.81 -44.50
C LYS A 97 9.61 58.91 -43.92
N LYS A 98 8.56 58.59 -44.69
CA LYS A 98 7.53 57.64 -44.25
C LYS A 98 8.13 56.24 -44.05
N TYR A 99 8.85 55.72 -45.03
CA TYR A 99 9.50 54.41 -44.92
C TYR A 99 10.51 54.33 -43.78
N GLN A 100 11.24 55.41 -43.50
CA GLN A 100 12.15 55.46 -42.35
C GLN A 100 11.41 55.35 -41.02
N ARG A 101 10.26 56.01 -40.86
CA ARG A 101 9.42 55.87 -39.66
C ARG A 101 8.84 54.47 -39.54
N ASP A 102 8.28 53.94 -40.62
CA ASP A 102 7.70 52.60 -40.64
C ASP A 102 8.77 51.53 -40.30
N HIS A 103 9.97 51.66 -40.87
CA HIS A 103 11.11 50.78 -40.54
C HIS A 103 11.49 50.86 -39.07
N HIS A 104 11.52 52.07 -38.49
CA HIS A 104 11.83 52.24 -37.08
C HIS A 104 10.79 51.58 -36.18
N THR A 105 9.50 51.78 -36.45
CA THR A 105 8.41 51.14 -35.69
C THR A 105 8.47 49.61 -35.79
N VAL A 106 8.69 49.05 -36.98
CA VAL A 106 8.82 47.60 -37.16
C VAL A 106 10.05 47.05 -36.43
N ALA A 107 11.15 47.80 -36.37
CA ALA A 107 12.34 47.39 -35.62
C ALA A 107 12.09 47.35 -34.11
N GLU A 108 11.36 48.33 -33.54
CA GLU A 108 10.97 48.33 -32.13
C GLU A 108 10.01 47.18 -31.80
N GLU A 109 9.03 46.91 -32.67
CA GLU A 109 8.12 45.79 -32.51
C GLU A 109 8.85 44.45 -32.56
N LYS A 110 9.81 44.29 -33.49
CA LYS A 110 10.64 43.09 -33.58
C LYS A 110 11.40 42.83 -32.27
N GLU A 111 12.01 43.87 -31.69
CA GLU A 111 12.74 43.74 -30.42
C GLU A 111 11.80 43.37 -29.26
N LYS A 112 10.62 44.01 -29.21
CA LYS A 112 9.59 43.67 -28.21
C LYS A 112 9.14 42.21 -28.31
N TRP A 113 8.85 41.73 -29.52
CA TRP A 113 8.48 40.33 -29.75
C TRP A 113 9.61 39.37 -29.41
N PHE A 114 10.86 39.73 -29.70
CA PHE A 114 12.02 38.93 -29.36
C PHE A 114 12.19 38.78 -27.84
N LEU A 115 12.04 39.87 -27.08
CA LEU A 115 12.07 39.84 -25.62
C LEU A 115 10.93 38.96 -25.07
N GLN A 116 9.71 39.14 -25.57
CA GLN A 116 8.56 38.35 -25.14
C GLN A 116 8.74 36.86 -25.45
N TYR A 117 9.23 36.52 -26.65
CA TYR A 117 9.55 35.15 -27.02
C TYR A 117 10.55 34.51 -26.04
N ASN A 118 11.61 35.23 -25.66
CA ASN A 118 12.60 34.70 -24.71
C ASN A 118 12.01 34.47 -23.31
N VAL A 119 11.12 35.34 -22.85
CA VAL A 119 10.41 35.15 -21.57
C VAL A 119 9.54 33.89 -21.62
N GLU A 120 8.71 33.76 -22.65
CA GLU A 120 7.82 32.60 -22.82
C GLU A 120 8.60 31.30 -23.01
N LYS A 121 9.68 31.31 -23.80
CA LYS A 121 10.58 30.17 -23.97
C LYS A 121 11.14 29.68 -22.64
N ASN A 122 11.61 30.61 -21.80
CA ASN A 122 12.14 30.27 -20.48
C ASN A 122 11.06 29.77 -19.52
N ALA A 123 9.84 30.30 -19.62
CA ALA A 123 8.69 29.80 -18.86
C ALA A 123 8.32 28.37 -19.28
N ASN A 124 8.30 28.08 -20.57
CA ASN A 124 7.99 26.76 -21.09
C ASN A 124 9.00 25.70 -20.63
N VAL A 125 10.30 25.99 -20.69
CA VAL A 125 11.36 25.10 -20.16
C VAL A 125 11.19 24.81 -18.66
N LYS A 126 10.73 25.80 -17.87
CA LYS A 126 10.45 25.58 -16.44
C LYS A 126 9.24 24.67 -16.25
N GLN A 127 8.18 24.86 -17.03
CA GLN A 127 6.97 24.04 -16.99
C GLN A 127 7.28 22.59 -17.39
N GLU A 128 8.05 22.37 -18.46
CA GLU A 128 8.48 21.04 -18.89
C GLU A 128 9.23 20.29 -17.78
N LYS A 129 10.16 20.98 -17.09
CA LYS A 129 10.88 20.40 -15.93
C LYS A 129 9.94 20.06 -14.78
N GLN A 130 8.95 20.89 -14.50
CA GLN A 130 7.95 20.63 -13.45
C GLN A 130 7.08 19.42 -13.82
N ILE A 131 6.62 19.33 -15.07
CA ILE A 131 5.84 18.19 -15.57
C ILE A 131 6.64 16.89 -15.43
N ALA A 132 7.92 16.89 -15.83
CA ALA A 132 8.80 15.74 -15.68
C ALA A 132 8.94 15.31 -14.21
N ALA A 133 9.13 16.28 -13.29
CA ALA A 133 9.22 16.01 -11.86
C ALA A 133 7.91 15.44 -11.28
N TYR A 134 6.76 15.99 -11.68
CA TYR A 134 5.46 15.48 -11.24
C TYR A 134 5.18 14.08 -11.77
N ASN A 135 5.50 13.80 -13.03
CA ASN A 135 5.36 12.46 -13.61
C ASN A 135 6.23 11.43 -12.88
N SER A 136 7.48 11.77 -12.58
CA SER A 136 8.36 10.89 -11.79
C SER A 136 7.80 10.63 -10.39
N LYS A 137 7.29 11.67 -9.71
CA LYS A 137 6.65 11.53 -8.40
C LYS A 137 5.37 10.69 -8.46
N LEU A 138 4.57 10.85 -9.50
CA LEU A 138 3.37 10.05 -9.73
C LEU A 138 3.72 8.57 -9.90
N GLN A 139 4.70 8.26 -10.76
CA GLN A 139 5.17 6.89 -10.97
C GLN A 139 5.66 6.24 -9.67
N LEU A 140 6.44 6.96 -8.87
CA LEU A 140 6.86 6.46 -7.55
C LEU A 140 5.64 6.16 -6.65
N LYS A 141 4.66 7.05 -6.61
CA LYS A 141 3.43 6.85 -5.82
C LYS A 141 2.58 5.69 -6.33
N GLU A 142 2.52 5.47 -7.63
CA GLU A 142 1.85 4.30 -8.22
C GLU A 142 2.54 2.99 -7.82
N THR A 143 3.87 2.94 -7.84
CA THR A 143 4.62 1.75 -7.40
C THR A 143 4.41 1.46 -5.92
N GLU A 144 4.42 2.48 -5.06
CA GLU A 144 4.13 2.37 -3.63
C GLU A 144 2.69 1.88 -3.39
N ASN A 145 1.71 2.42 -4.12
CA ASN A 145 0.32 2.01 -4.02
C ASN A 145 0.12 0.52 -4.42
N LEU A 146 0.80 0.08 -5.49
CA LEU A 146 0.77 -1.33 -5.90
C LEU A 146 1.40 -2.25 -4.84
N ALA A 147 2.50 -1.84 -4.21
CA ALA A 147 3.12 -2.60 -3.13
C ALA A 147 2.18 -2.72 -1.92
N LEU A 148 1.60 -1.60 -1.48
CA LEU A 148 0.64 -1.57 -0.37
C LEU A 148 -0.62 -2.40 -0.64
N LYS A 149 -1.11 -2.41 -1.89
CA LYS A 149 -2.24 -3.28 -2.27
C LYS A 149 -1.91 -4.76 -2.12
N LYS A 150 -0.74 -5.19 -2.58
CA LYS A 150 -0.28 -6.59 -2.43
C LYS A 150 -0.12 -6.98 -0.97
N GLU A 151 0.47 -6.10 -0.15
CA GLU A 151 0.61 -6.33 1.30
C GLU A 151 -0.77 -6.43 1.97
N ASN A 152 -1.73 -5.60 1.59
CA ASN A 152 -3.10 -5.66 2.12
C ASN A 152 -3.81 -6.98 1.77
N GLU A 153 -3.65 -7.46 0.53
CA GLU A 153 -4.18 -8.77 0.10
C GLU A 153 -3.53 -9.92 0.87
N GLN A 154 -2.21 -9.86 1.08
CA GLN A 154 -1.49 -10.85 1.88
C GLN A 154 -2.00 -10.87 3.33
N LEU A 155 -2.09 -9.71 3.99
CA LEU A 155 -2.59 -9.60 5.35
C LEU A 155 -4.03 -10.10 5.50
N LYS A 156 -4.89 -9.89 4.50
CA LYS A 156 -6.25 -10.45 4.48
C LYS A 156 -6.25 -11.96 4.41
N SER A 157 -5.37 -12.54 3.59
CA SER A 157 -5.20 -13.99 3.48
C SER A 157 -4.73 -14.58 4.82
N ASP A 158 -3.71 -13.97 5.43
CA ASP A 158 -3.15 -14.42 6.71
C ASP A 158 -4.19 -14.31 7.84
N LEU A 159 -4.96 -13.22 7.88
CA LEU A 159 -6.05 -13.06 8.86
C LEU A 159 -7.09 -14.18 8.72
N LYS A 160 -7.45 -14.57 7.49
CA LYS A 160 -8.39 -15.67 7.24
C LYS A 160 -7.81 -17.01 7.73
N ASN A 161 -6.53 -17.26 7.49
CA ASN A 161 -5.85 -18.47 7.94
C ASN A 161 -5.81 -18.54 9.47
N ILE A 162 -5.34 -17.48 10.13
CA ILE A 162 -5.28 -17.38 11.59
C ILE A 162 -6.67 -17.53 12.21
N SER A 163 -7.71 -16.93 11.61
CA SER A 163 -9.08 -17.09 12.08
C SER A 163 -9.55 -18.55 12.01
N SER A 164 -9.19 -19.27 10.95
CA SER A 164 -9.52 -20.69 10.82
C SER A 164 -8.80 -21.57 11.85
N GLU A 165 -7.52 -21.29 12.11
CA GLU A 165 -6.71 -21.98 13.12
C GLU A 165 -7.23 -21.71 14.53
N LEU A 166 -7.57 -20.46 14.84
CA LEU A 166 -8.17 -20.06 16.11
C LEU A 166 -9.46 -20.83 16.37
N ASN A 167 -10.36 -20.90 15.37
CA ASN A 167 -11.60 -21.68 15.48
C ASN A 167 -11.33 -23.18 15.72
N ALA A 168 -10.31 -23.75 15.07
CA ALA A 168 -9.91 -25.14 15.31
C ALA A 168 -9.40 -25.35 16.75
N CYS A 169 -8.55 -24.44 17.25
CA CYS A 169 -8.06 -24.45 18.62
C CYS A 169 -9.20 -24.29 19.64
N GLU A 170 -10.12 -23.37 19.43
CA GLU A 170 -11.30 -23.18 20.30
C GLU A 170 -12.17 -24.43 20.36
N ASN A 171 -12.39 -25.10 19.23
CA ASN A 171 -13.17 -26.34 19.18
C ASN A 171 -12.46 -27.48 19.94
N ARG A 172 -11.13 -27.59 19.81
CA ARG A 172 -10.34 -28.55 20.59
C ARG A 172 -10.40 -28.23 22.09
N LEU A 173 -10.29 -26.96 22.46
CA LEU A 173 -10.40 -26.51 23.85
C LEU A 173 -11.77 -26.85 24.42
N LYS A 174 -12.87 -26.58 23.70
CA LYS A 174 -14.24 -26.94 24.11
C LYS A 174 -14.38 -28.44 24.38
N ARG A 175 -13.81 -29.31 23.54
CA ARG A 175 -13.84 -30.76 23.76
C ARG A 175 -13.09 -31.17 25.02
N ILE A 176 -11.87 -30.66 25.21
CA ILE A 176 -11.07 -30.95 26.41
C ILE A 176 -11.78 -30.47 27.68
N THR A 177 -12.39 -29.29 27.65
CA THR A 177 -13.18 -28.77 28.79
C THR A 177 -14.36 -29.68 29.10
N GLN A 178 -15.09 -30.16 28.09
CA GLN A 178 -16.20 -31.11 28.31
C GLN A 178 -15.73 -32.44 28.90
N GLU A 179 -14.62 -32.99 28.41
CA GLU A 179 -14.02 -34.22 28.96
C GLU A 179 -13.55 -34.03 30.40
N LEU A 180 -12.94 -32.88 30.70
CA LEU A 180 -12.49 -32.53 32.04
C LEU A 180 -13.66 -32.46 33.03
N GLU A 181 -14.79 -31.86 32.63
CA GLU A 181 -15.99 -31.83 33.48
C GLU A 181 -16.60 -33.23 33.66
N LYS A 182 -16.62 -34.08 32.63
CA LYS A 182 -17.03 -35.49 32.76
C LYS A 182 -16.13 -36.28 33.72
N ASN A 183 -14.82 -36.07 33.65
CA ASN A 183 -13.87 -36.74 34.55
C ASN A 183 -14.02 -36.25 35.99
N LYS A 184 -14.29 -34.95 36.20
CA LYS A 184 -14.60 -34.41 37.53
C LYS A 184 -15.87 -35.02 38.12
N THR A 185 -16.94 -35.15 37.33
CA THR A 185 -18.19 -35.76 37.82
C THR A 185 -17.98 -37.24 38.13
N ALA A 186 -17.35 -38.00 37.25
CA ALA A 186 -17.01 -39.41 37.49
C ALA A 186 -16.17 -39.59 38.76
N LEU A 187 -15.17 -38.73 38.99
CA LEU A 187 -14.34 -38.77 40.19
C LEU A 187 -15.12 -38.46 41.48
N LYS A 188 -16.09 -37.55 41.42
CA LYS A 188 -16.99 -37.29 42.56
C LYS A 188 -17.85 -38.52 42.88
N THR A 189 -18.42 -39.16 41.86
CA THR A 189 -19.23 -40.38 42.02
C THR A 189 -18.40 -41.51 42.62
N LEU A 190 -17.22 -41.80 42.07
CA LEU A 190 -16.33 -42.84 42.58
C LEU A 190 -15.91 -42.61 44.04
N ARG A 191 -15.67 -41.36 44.44
CA ARG A 191 -15.37 -41.04 45.84
C ARG A 191 -16.54 -41.32 46.78
N GLN A 192 -17.76 -41.07 46.32
CA GLN A 192 -18.97 -41.35 47.09
C GLN A 192 -19.20 -42.86 47.21
N GLU A 193 -19.07 -43.59 46.09
CA GLU A 193 -19.14 -45.06 46.07
C GLU A 193 -18.06 -45.68 46.97
N GLU A 194 -16.82 -45.20 46.92
CA GLU A 194 -15.73 -45.66 47.79
C GLU A 194 -16.09 -45.49 49.27
N LYS A 195 -16.67 -44.33 49.64
CA LYS A 195 -17.10 -44.05 51.01
C LYS A 195 -18.20 -45.01 51.46
N GLU A 196 -19.23 -45.20 50.64
CA GLU A 196 -20.33 -46.12 50.91
C GLU A 196 -19.84 -47.58 51.03
N THR A 197 -18.93 -47.99 50.15
CA THR A 197 -18.35 -49.33 50.17
C THR A 197 -17.54 -49.56 51.45
N LYS A 198 -16.72 -48.59 51.88
CA LYS A 198 -15.99 -48.65 53.16
C LYS A 198 -16.92 -48.73 54.36
N GLU A 199 -18.01 -47.96 54.35
CA GLU A 199 -19.04 -47.98 55.40
C GLU A 199 -19.72 -49.36 55.47
N ALA A 200 -20.09 -49.94 54.33
CA ALA A 200 -20.69 -51.27 54.22
C ALA A 200 -19.74 -52.37 54.73
N PHE A 201 -18.46 -52.34 54.33
CA PHE A 201 -17.46 -53.28 54.85
C PHE A 201 -17.30 -53.17 56.37
N LYS A 202 -17.28 -51.95 56.91
CA LYS A 202 -17.20 -51.71 58.36
C LYS A 202 -18.40 -52.29 59.10
N ASN A 203 -19.60 -52.16 58.54
CA ASN A 203 -20.82 -52.72 59.13
C ASN A 203 -20.82 -54.26 59.06
N ASN A 204 -20.47 -54.84 57.91
CA ASN A 204 -20.33 -56.30 57.75
C ASN A 204 -19.31 -56.89 58.74
N ILE A 205 -18.16 -56.25 58.92
CA ILE A 205 -17.14 -56.68 59.90
C ILE A 205 -17.71 -56.65 61.32
N LYS A 206 -18.45 -55.60 61.70
CA LYS A 206 -19.09 -55.52 63.01
C LYS A 206 -20.10 -56.63 63.22
N GLU A 207 -20.95 -56.90 62.23
CA GLU A 207 -21.96 -57.96 62.28
C GLU A 207 -21.30 -59.34 62.40
N LEU A 208 -20.31 -59.65 61.53
CA LEU A 208 -19.54 -60.88 61.61
C LEU A 208 -18.82 -61.05 62.95
N THR A 209 -18.27 -59.96 63.50
CA THR A 209 -17.64 -60.00 64.83
C THR A 209 -18.66 -60.32 65.93
N ALA A 210 -19.87 -59.76 65.84
CA ALA A 210 -20.95 -60.03 66.80
C ALA A 210 -21.43 -61.48 66.72
N THR A 211 -21.63 -62.02 65.50
CA THR A 211 -22.05 -63.41 65.31
C THR A 211 -20.97 -64.39 65.79
N VAL A 212 -19.69 -64.13 65.52
CA VAL A 212 -18.58 -64.95 66.04
C VAL A 212 -18.57 -64.96 67.56
N LYS A 213 -18.73 -63.81 68.21
CA LYS A 213 -18.84 -63.73 69.69
C LYS A 213 -20.03 -64.54 70.21
N GLN A 214 -21.18 -64.47 69.55
CA GLN A 214 -22.38 -65.21 69.93
C GLN A 214 -22.18 -66.73 69.79
N ILE A 215 -21.60 -67.19 68.67
CA ILE A 215 -21.28 -68.60 68.44
C ILE A 215 -20.30 -69.10 69.50
N GLN A 216 -19.29 -68.31 69.84
CA GLN A 216 -18.32 -68.67 70.88
C GLN A 216 -19.00 -68.80 72.26
N LYS A 217 -19.97 -67.94 72.59
CA LYS A 217 -20.77 -68.05 73.81
C LYS A 217 -21.59 -69.34 73.82
N HIS A 218 -22.35 -69.63 72.76
CA HIS A 218 -23.14 -70.86 72.65
C HIS A 218 -22.26 -72.12 72.73
N LYS A 219 -21.09 -72.11 72.09
CA LYS A 219 -20.09 -73.20 72.17
C LYS A 219 -19.65 -73.44 73.62
N ASN A 220 -19.36 -72.38 74.36
CA ASN A 220 -18.93 -72.49 75.76
C ASN A 220 -20.05 -73.02 76.66
N GLU A 221 -21.28 -72.54 76.48
CA GLU A 221 -22.47 -73.03 77.19
C GLU A 221 -22.70 -74.52 76.92
N LEU A 222 -22.59 -74.94 75.66
CA LEU A 222 -22.72 -76.35 75.26
C LEU A 222 -21.62 -77.22 75.88
N LEU A 223 -20.35 -76.77 75.84
CA LEU A 223 -19.23 -77.44 76.51
C LEU A 223 -19.45 -77.59 78.02
N GLN A 224 -20.00 -76.56 78.68
CA GLN A 224 -20.34 -76.63 80.10
C GLN A 224 -21.49 -77.61 80.36
N GLY A 225 -22.48 -77.65 79.48
CA GLY A 225 -23.55 -78.65 79.49
C GLY A 225 -23.01 -80.09 79.40
N TYR A 226 -22.11 -80.36 78.46
CA TYR A 226 -21.45 -81.67 78.34
C TYR A 226 -20.67 -82.05 79.59
N LYS A 227 -19.90 -81.12 80.19
CA LYS A 227 -19.18 -81.38 81.44
C LYS A 227 -20.13 -81.80 82.58
N LYS A 228 -21.27 -81.11 82.73
CA LYS A 228 -22.30 -81.47 83.71
C LYS A 228 -22.92 -82.84 83.41
N GLN A 229 -23.21 -83.15 82.15
CA GLN A 229 -23.72 -84.46 81.76
C GLN A 229 -22.75 -85.60 82.10
N VAL A 230 -21.45 -85.42 81.86
CA VAL A 230 -20.43 -86.41 82.24
C VAL A 230 -20.43 -86.65 83.76
N GLN A 231 -20.46 -85.59 84.57
CA GLN A 231 -20.54 -85.71 86.03
C GLN A 231 -21.82 -86.42 86.50
N LEU A 232 -22.95 -86.14 85.85
CA LEU A 232 -24.21 -86.82 86.14
C LEU A 232 -24.13 -88.31 85.79
N ILE A 233 -23.55 -88.67 84.64
CA ILE A 233 -23.32 -90.06 84.25
C ILE A 233 -22.47 -90.78 85.30
N ASP A 234 -21.40 -90.16 85.80
CA ASP A 234 -20.55 -90.74 86.84
C ASP A 234 -21.31 -90.95 88.16
N ASN A 235 -22.14 -89.98 88.57
CA ASN A 235 -23.00 -90.13 89.75
C ASN A 235 -24.02 -91.25 89.58
N LEU A 236 -24.69 -91.33 88.43
CA LEU A 236 -25.65 -92.39 88.12
C LEU A 236 -25.00 -93.77 88.10
N LYS A 237 -23.77 -93.90 87.57
CA LYS A 237 -23.00 -95.15 87.63
C LYS A 237 -22.70 -95.56 89.06
N LYS A 238 -22.29 -94.63 89.93
CA LYS A 238 -22.07 -94.90 91.37
C LYS A 238 -23.35 -95.30 92.08
N GLN A 239 -24.45 -94.58 91.84
CA GLN A 239 -25.77 -94.93 92.40
C GLN A 239 -26.21 -96.32 91.96
N LYS A 240 -26.04 -96.65 90.67
CA LYS A 240 -26.31 -98.00 90.14
C LYS A 240 -25.51 -99.06 90.90
N ALA A 241 -24.21 -98.86 91.10
CA ALA A 241 -23.37 -99.79 91.85
C ALA A 241 -23.81 -99.95 93.33
N HIS A 242 -24.21 -98.86 93.99
CA HIS A 242 -24.77 -98.91 95.35
C HIS A 242 -26.07 -99.71 95.41
N VAL A 243 -26.99 -99.47 94.48
CA VAL A 243 -28.27 -100.20 94.40
C VAL A 243 -28.02 -101.69 94.13
N GLU A 244 -27.13 -102.04 93.19
CA GLU A 244 -26.73 -103.42 92.93
C GLU A 244 -26.13 -104.08 94.19
N SER A 245 -25.28 -103.38 94.93
CA SER A 245 -24.71 -103.87 96.20
C SER A 245 -25.78 -104.12 97.28
N CYS A 246 -26.73 -103.18 97.45
CA CYS A 246 -27.86 -103.37 98.35
C CYS A 246 -28.72 -104.57 97.93
N LYS A 247 -28.92 -104.79 96.64
CA LYS A 247 -29.68 -105.94 96.13
C LYS A 247 -28.99 -107.28 96.41
N VAL A 248 -27.65 -107.33 96.28
CA VAL A 248 -26.85 -108.50 96.66
C VAL A 248 -26.92 -108.74 98.17
N LEU A 249 -26.88 -107.69 98.99
CA LEU A 249 -27.08 -107.81 100.44
C LEU A 249 -28.47 -108.32 100.80
N GLU A 250 -29.54 -107.77 100.20
CA GLU A 250 -30.91 -108.28 100.40
C GLU A 250 -31.04 -109.77 100.06
N LEU A 251 -30.41 -110.22 98.97
CA LEU A 251 -30.37 -111.63 98.60
C LEU A 251 -29.61 -112.47 99.64
N ALA A 252 -28.44 -111.99 100.09
CA ALA A 252 -27.66 -112.65 101.13
C ALA A 252 -28.42 -112.74 102.47
N ASP A 253 -29.11 -111.67 102.89
CA ASP A 253 -29.97 -111.67 104.06
C ASP A 253 -31.10 -112.70 103.90
N THR A 254 -31.76 -112.73 102.74
CA THR A 254 -32.83 -113.70 102.45
C THR A 254 -32.31 -115.14 102.55
N ASP A 255 -31.13 -115.43 101.99
CA ASP A 255 -30.53 -116.76 102.04
C ASP A 255 -30.03 -117.12 103.46
N PHE A 256 -29.54 -116.14 104.23
CA PHE A 256 -29.18 -116.32 105.64
C PHE A 256 -30.41 -116.65 106.51
N PHE A 257 -31.53 -115.94 106.33
CA PHE A 257 -32.78 -116.25 107.03
C PHE A 257 -33.31 -117.64 106.66
N LYS A 258 -33.27 -118.04 105.38
CA LYS A 258 -33.59 -119.43 104.97
C LYS A 258 -32.69 -120.45 105.67
N LEU A 259 -31.38 -120.18 105.79
CA LEU A 259 -30.43 -121.05 106.50
C LEU A 259 -30.72 -121.15 108.01
N LEU A 260 -31.22 -120.09 108.64
CA LEU A 260 -31.65 -120.07 110.03
C LEU A 260 -32.96 -120.85 110.24
N GLU A 261 -33.93 -120.72 109.34
CA GLU A 261 -35.16 -121.53 109.33
C GLU A 261 -34.85 -123.03 109.13
N TRP A 262 -33.77 -123.36 108.43
CA TRP A 262 -33.32 -124.74 108.19
C TRP A 262 -32.77 -125.48 109.42
N LYS A 263 -32.64 -124.79 110.57
CA LYS A 263 -32.20 -125.39 111.85
C LYS A 263 -33.30 -125.39 112.94
N LEU A 264 -34.56 -125.21 112.56
CA LEU A 264 -35.72 -125.39 113.43
C LEU A 264 -36.48 -126.67 113.03
N ASP A 265 -35.81 -127.81 113.20
CA ASP A 265 -36.39 -129.13 113.49
C ASP A 265 -35.46 -129.84 114.48
#